data_AF-A0A7S0Q1W2-F1
#
_entry.id   AF-A0A7S0Q1W2-F1
#
_cell.length_a   1.000
_cell.length_b   1.000
_cell.length_c   1.000
_cell.angle_alpha   90.00
_cell.angle_beta   90.00
_cell.angle_gamma   90.00
#
_symmetry.space_group_name_H-M   'P 1'
#
loop_
_entity.id
_entity.type
_entity.pdbx_description
1 polymer ?
#
loop_
_entity_poly.entity_id
_entity_poly.type
_entity_poly.pdbx_seq_one_letter_code
_entity_poly.pdbx_strand_id
1 'polypeptide(L)'
;LPQTPPPPKPAAAAASGKLPKWKAQSEALRAAMQHTRDVVAAEKAGVAPPPVPVADPAQDDRIECPHCSRRFNSKAAERHIPKCAEIRAKPSTLRRGGGTTASAGTAPGKAKGR
;
A
#
# COMPACT_ATOMS: atom_id res chain seq x y z
N LEU A 1 30.31 -24.47 -18.61
CA LEU A 1 30.81 -23.08 -18.51
C LEU A 1 30.16 -22.43 -17.30
N PRO A 2 30.83 -22.32 -16.14
CA PRO A 2 30.24 -21.63 -15.00
C PRO A 2 30.23 -20.13 -15.29
N GLN A 3 29.04 -19.53 -15.21
CA GLN A 3 28.81 -18.13 -15.55
C GLN A 3 29.21 -17.25 -14.35
N THR A 4 30.22 -16.42 -14.51
CA THR A 4 30.66 -15.43 -13.52
C THR A 4 29.52 -14.42 -13.28
N PRO A 5 29.14 -14.11 -12.03
CA PRO A 5 28.20 -13.02 -11.77
C PRO A 5 28.84 -11.66 -12.10
N PRO A 6 28.09 -10.69 -12.65
CA PRO A 6 28.62 -9.37 -12.99
C PRO A 6 28.99 -8.58 -11.71
N PRO A 7 30.00 -7.69 -11.78
CA PRO A 7 30.52 -6.97 -10.63
C PRO A 7 29.50 -5.95 -10.07
N PRO A 8 29.43 -5.76 -8.74
CA PRO A 8 28.61 -4.71 -8.15
C PRO A 8 29.21 -3.34 -8.49
N LYS A 9 28.39 -2.46 -9.08
CA LYS A 9 28.75 -1.06 -9.34
C LYS A 9 29.04 -0.34 -8.01
N PRO A 10 30.03 0.58 -7.99
CA PRO A 10 30.56 1.17 -6.78
C PRO A 10 29.54 2.08 -6.10
N ALA A 11 29.62 2.09 -4.77
CA ALA A 11 28.86 2.94 -3.86
C ALA A 11 28.90 4.41 -4.30
N ALA A 12 27.76 4.91 -4.78
CA ALA A 12 27.51 6.34 -4.87
C ALA A 12 27.14 6.87 -3.48
N ALA A 13 28.16 7.46 -2.85
CA ALA A 13 28.14 8.66 -2.02
C ALA A 13 26.85 8.98 -1.25
N ALA A 14 27.00 8.99 0.08
CA ALA A 14 26.15 9.70 1.02
C ALA A 14 25.99 11.17 0.61
N ALA A 15 24.74 11.61 0.49
CA ALA A 15 24.37 13.02 0.38
C ALA A 15 23.31 13.32 1.43
N SER A 16 23.71 14.15 2.40
CA SER A 16 22.88 14.65 3.49
C SER A 16 21.69 15.43 2.96
N GLY A 17 20.52 14.81 3.01
CA GLY A 17 19.21 15.41 2.79
C GLY A 17 18.19 14.40 3.32
N LYS A 18 17.24 14.86 4.15
CA LYS A 18 16.20 14.02 4.76
C LYS A 18 15.73 12.97 3.74
N LEU A 19 15.92 11.68 4.03
CA LEU A 19 15.66 10.63 3.05
C LEU A 19 14.24 10.84 2.50
N PRO A 20 14.07 10.85 1.16
CA PRO A 20 12.74 10.92 0.55
C PRO A 20 11.81 9.88 1.18
N LYS A 21 10.54 10.26 1.46
CA LYS A 21 9.56 9.38 2.12
C LYS A 21 9.47 7.99 1.44
N TRP A 22 9.66 7.92 0.13
CA TRP A 22 9.69 6.64 -0.61
C TRP A 22 10.86 5.72 -0.22
N LYS A 23 12.05 6.25 0.08
CA LYS A 23 13.20 5.45 0.52
C LYS A 23 12.95 4.89 1.92
N ALA A 24 12.46 5.73 2.83
CA ALA A 24 12.09 5.30 4.18
C ALA A 24 10.98 4.22 4.16
N GLN A 25 9.94 4.42 3.36
CA GLN A 25 8.87 3.41 3.17
C GLN A 25 9.38 2.12 2.51
N SER A 26 10.29 2.23 1.54
CA SER A 26 10.87 1.08 0.86
C SER A 26 11.79 0.27 1.78
N GLU A 27 12.55 0.93 2.64
CA GLU A 27 13.37 0.27 3.67
C GLU A 27 12.48 -0.41 4.72
N ALA A 28 11.46 0.27 5.23
CA ALA A 28 10.51 -0.32 6.17
C ALA A 28 9.82 -1.57 5.60
N LEU A 29 9.45 -1.56 4.32
CA LEU A 29 8.89 -2.73 3.64
C LEU A 29 9.91 -3.89 3.57
N ARG A 30 11.17 -3.61 3.23
CA ARG A 30 12.22 -4.65 3.18
C ARG A 30 12.47 -5.26 4.55
N ALA A 31 12.53 -4.42 5.59
CA ALA A 31 12.69 -4.88 6.98
C ALA A 31 11.52 -5.76 7.43
N ALA A 32 10.27 -5.40 7.10
CA ALA A 32 9.10 -6.22 7.40
C ALA A 32 9.13 -7.59 6.71
N MET A 33 9.59 -7.65 5.46
CA MET A 33 9.74 -8.91 4.71
C MET A 33 10.83 -9.80 5.29
N GLN A 34 11.96 -9.22 5.73
CA GLN A 34 13.03 -9.94 6.41
C GLN A 34 12.54 -10.51 7.74
N HIS A 35 11.89 -9.69 8.56
CA HIS A 35 11.31 -10.11 9.85
C HIS A 35 10.32 -11.28 9.66
N THR A 36 9.46 -11.23 8.63
CA THR A 36 8.56 -12.34 8.30
C THR A 36 9.33 -13.63 8.01
N ARG A 37 10.49 -13.55 7.31
CA ARG A 37 11.32 -14.74 7.04
C ARG A 37 11.97 -15.27 8.32
N ASP A 38 12.42 -14.37 9.20
CA ASP A 38 13.04 -14.73 10.47
C ASP A 38 12.04 -15.39 11.43
N VAL A 39 10.80 -14.90 11.48
CA VAL A 39 9.70 -15.53 12.24
C VAL A 39 9.45 -16.94 11.72
N VAL A 40 9.27 -17.12 10.41
CA VAL A 40 9.05 -18.45 9.83
C VAL A 40 10.23 -19.40 10.08
N ALA A 41 11.46 -18.90 10.06
CA ALA A 41 12.65 -19.68 10.38
C ALA A 41 12.71 -20.07 11.87
N ALA A 42 12.36 -19.15 12.77
CA ALA A 42 12.30 -19.38 14.21
C ALA A 42 11.21 -20.40 14.58
N GLU A 43 10.01 -20.27 14.00
CA GLU A 43 8.92 -21.22 14.17
C GLU A 43 9.32 -22.63 13.67
N LYS A 44 9.99 -22.71 12.52
CA LYS A 44 10.51 -23.98 11.99
C LYS A 44 11.61 -24.59 12.87
N ALA A 45 12.38 -23.76 13.58
CA ALA A 45 13.43 -24.19 14.50
C ALA A 45 12.95 -24.45 15.94
N GLY A 46 11.67 -24.18 16.24
CA GLY A 46 11.13 -24.30 17.59
C GLY A 46 11.68 -23.26 18.59
N VAL A 47 12.30 -22.18 18.09
CA VAL A 47 12.83 -21.07 18.88
C VAL A 47 11.79 -19.94 18.88
N ALA A 48 11.67 -19.23 20.01
CA ALA A 48 10.72 -18.13 20.14
C ALA A 48 10.91 -17.09 19.01
N PRO A 49 9.82 -16.62 18.37
CA PRO A 49 9.92 -15.72 17.24
C PRO A 49 10.56 -14.38 17.66
N PRO A 50 11.32 -13.74 16.75
CA PRO A 50 11.94 -12.45 17.02
C PRO A 50 10.89 -11.36 17.27
N PRO A 51 11.12 -10.43 18.22
CA PRO A 51 10.17 -9.38 18.56
C PRO A 51 9.83 -8.55 17.31
N VAL A 52 8.53 -8.33 17.08
CA VAL A 52 8.03 -7.53 15.95
C VAL A 52 8.52 -6.08 16.06
N PRO A 53 9.14 -5.50 15.02
CA PRO A 53 9.41 -4.07 15.01
C PRO A 53 8.07 -3.33 14.93
N VAL A 54 7.75 -2.55 15.97
CA VAL A 54 6.54 -1.72 16.01
C VAL A 54 6.71 -0.61 14.98
N ALA A 55 5.96 -0.69 13.88
CA ALA A 55 5.92 0.39 12.90
C ALA A 55 5.27 1.61 13.55
N ASP A 56 6.02 2.71 13.61
CA ASP A 56 5.58 3.96 14.24
C ASP A 56 4.31 4.50 13.54
N PRO A 57 3.16 4.59 14.22
CA PRO A 57 1.92 5.10 13.63
C PRO A 57 1.99 6.59 13.29
N ALA A 58 3.07 7.28 13.67
CA ALA A 58 3.31 8.70 13.45
C ALA A 58 3.47 9.14 11.97
N GLN A 59 3.44 8.20 11.01
CA GLN A 59 3.54 8.52 9.58
C GLN A 59 2.17 8.70 8.88
N ASP A 60 1.10 8.80 9.66
CA ASP A 60 -0.25 8.93 9.15
C ASP A 60 -0.66 10.40 9.02
N ASP A 61 -0.12 11.07 8.01
CA ASP A 61 -0.47 12.45 7.61
C ASP A 61 -1.92 12.56 7.07
N ARG A 62 -2.81 11.59 7.37
CA ARG A 62 -4.15 11.51 6.81
C ARG A 62 -5.16 12.09 7.77
N ILE A 63 -5.85 13.13 7.29
CA ILE A 63 -6.95 13.81 7.99
C ILE A 63 -8.21 12.96 7.86
N GLU A 64 -8.92 12.78 8.98
CA GLU A 64 -10.22 12.12 9.01
C GLU A 64 -11.37 13.07 8.63
N CYS A 65 -12.31 12.59 7.81
CA CYS A 65 -13.49 13.37 7.47
C CYS A 65 -14.56 13.26 8.57
N PRO A 66 -15.08 14.38 9.13
CA PRO A 66 -16.07 14.34 10.20
C PRO A 66 -17.46 13.83 9.74
N HIS A 67 -17.72 13.78 8.43
CA HIS A 67 -19.01 13.36 7.88
C HIS A 67 -19.08 11.88 7.50
N CYS A 68 -17.95 11.25 7.15
CA CYS A 68 -17.94 9.85 6.72
C CYS A 68 -16.79 9.00 7.29
N SER A 69 -15.97 9.55 8.19
CA SER A 69 -14.86 8.87 8.89
C SER A 69 -13.81 8.23 7.99
N ARG A 70 -13.77 8.59 6.70
CA ARG A 70 -12.72 8.17 5.77
C ARG A 70 -11.49 9.06 5.95
N ARG A 71 -10.29 8.47 5.86
CA ARG A 71 -8.98 9.14 6.04
C ARG A 71 -8.35 9.50 4.69
N PHE A 72 -7.93 10.74 4.52
CA PHE A 72 -7.37 11.27 3.28
C PHE A 72 -6.09 12.08 3.52
N ASN A 73 -5.18 12.16 2.56
CA ASN A 73 -4.07 13.13 2.64
C ASN A 73 -4.61 14.58 2.62
N SER A 74 -3.81 15.56 3.06
CA SER A 74 -4.24 16.97 3.19
C SER A 74 -4.92 17.52 1.93
N LYS A 75 -4.30 17.36 0.76
CA LYS A 75 -4.82 17.84 -0.53
C LYS A 75 -6.14 17.17 -0.93
N ALA A 76 -6.30 15.90 -0.60
CA ALA A 76 -7.54 15.16 -0.85
C ALA A 76 -8.63 15.56 0.15
N ALA A 77 -8.28 15.78 1.42
CA ALA A 77 -9.19 16.22 2.47
C ALA A 77 -9.81 17.58 2.14
N GLU A 78 -9.01 18.56 1.70
CA GLU A 78 -9.46 19.89 1.26
C GLU A 78 -10.59 19.82 0.21
N ARG A 79 -10.48 18.89 -0.74
CA ARG A 79 -11.50 18.70 -1.78
C ARG A 79 -12.64 17.77 -1.36
N HIS A 80 -12.39 16.89 -0.39
CA HIS A 80 -13.34 15.87 0.05
C HIS A 80 -14.32 16.41 1.08
N ILE A 81 -13.86 17.13 2.10
CA ILE A 81 -14.69 17.62 3.22
C ILE A 81 -15.90 18.44 2.73
N PRO A 82 -15.76 19.49 1.89
CA PRO A 82 -16.92 20.29 1.48
C PRO A 82 -17.93 19.47 0.66
N LYS A 83 -17.44 18.62 -0.25
CA LYS A 83 -18.32 17.74 -1.06
C LYS A 83 -18.99 16.67 -0.20
N CYS A 84 -18.29 16.14 0.79
CA CYS A 84 -18.83 15.12 1.68
C CYS A 84 -19.86 15.71 2.67
N ALA A 85 -19.74 16.99 3.02
CA ALA A 85 -20.73 17.70 3.83
C ALA A 85 -22.07 17.82 3.09
N GLU A 86 -22.03 18.14 1.80
CA GLU A 86 -23.21 18.27 0.93
C GLU A 86 -23.82 16.90 0.58
N ILE A 87 -22.98 15.90 0.31
CA ILE A 87 -23.42 14.55 -0.05
C ILE A 87 -23.72 13.74 1.22
N ARG A 88 -24.87 14.02 1.84
CA ARG A 88 -25.48 13.14 2.85
C ARG A 88 -26.24 11.99 2.17
N ALA A 89 -25.64 11.36 1.16
CA ALA A 89 -26.23 10.23 0.46
C ALA A 89 -25.36 8.99 0.72
N LYS A 90 -25.96 7.96 1.30
CA LYS A 90 -25.38 6.65 1.61
C LYS A 90 -25.16 5.90 0.29
N PRO A 91 -23.95 5.85 -0.31
CA PRO A 91 -23.78 4.99 -1.47
C PRO A 91 -23.96 3.55 -0.97
N SER A 92 -25.01 2.88 -1.47
CA SER A 92 -25.14 1.44 -1.35
C SER A 92 -23.81 0.84 -1.81
N THR A 93 -23.24 -0.03 -0.99
CA THR A 93 -21.91 -0.61 -1.20
C THR A 93 -21.75 -0.99 -2.67
N LEU A 94 -20.72 -0.46 -3.34
CA LEU A 94 -20.41 -0.90 -4.69
C LEU A 94 -20.12 -2.40 -4.60
N ARG A 95 -21.09 -3.24 -4.97
CA ARG A 95 -20.89 -4.69 -5.02
C ARG A 95 -19.76 -4.95 -6.00
N ARG A 96 -18.96 -5.98 -5.73
CA ARG A 96 -17.95 -6.49 -6.67
C ARG A 96 -18.59 -6.60 -8.06
N GLY A 97 -18.07 -5.85 -9.04
CA GLY A 97 -18.58 -5.79 -10.41
C GLY A 97 -19.55 -4.63 -10.74
N GLY A 98 -19.90 -3.76 -9.80
CA GLY A 98 -20.85 -2.65 -10.00
C GLY A 98 -20.24 -1.32 -10.45
N GLY A 99 -18.92 -1.26 -10.66
CA GLY A 99 -18.25 -0.05 -11.14
C GLY A 99 -18.20 -0.02 -12.66
N THR A 100 -18.68 1.06 -13.28
CA THR A 100 -18.39 1.35 -14.68
C THR A 100 -16.91 1.70 -14.82
N THR A 101 -16.15 0.81 -15.44
CA THR A 101 -14.76 1.09 -15.81
C THR A 101 -14.77 2.07 -16.98
N ALA A 102 -13.86 3.06 -16.97
CA ALA A 102 -13.70 4.03 -18.05
C ALA A 102 -13.12 3.41 -19.35
N SER A 103 -13.16 2.08 -19.47
CA SER A 103 -12.77 1.29 -20.64
C SER A 103 -13.93 0.39 -21.04
N ALA A 104 -15.11 0.98 -21.25
CA ALA A 104 -16.19 0.34 -21.98
C ALA A 104 -15.93 0.53 -23.48
N GLY A 105 -15.05 -0.30 -24.03
CA GLY A 105 -14.80 -0.43 -25.46
C GLY A 105 -14.93 -1.89 -25.87
N THR A 106 -15.99 -2.18 -26.64
CA THR A 106 -16.36 -3.41 -27.37
C THR A 106 -16.92 -4.63 -26.61
N ALA A 107 -18.16 -4.99 -26.97
CA ALA A 107 -18.79 -6.32 -26.80
C ALA A 107 -18.08 -7.36 -27.72
N PRO A 108 -18.33 -8.71 -27.70
CA PRO A 108 -19.65 -9.39 -27.61
C PRO A 108 -19.69 -10.76 -26.86
N GLY A 109 -20.87 -11.38 -26.71
CA GLY A 109 -20.96 -12.82 -26.39
C GLY A 109 -22.32 -13.36 -25.93
N LYS A 110 -23.07 -13.99 -26.85
CA LYS A 110 -24.25 -14.85 -26.60
C LYS A 110 -23.87 -16.10 -25.76
N ALA A 111 -24.75 -16.51 -24.85
CA ALA A 111 -24.91 -17.93 -24.49
C ALA A 111 -26.39 -18.21 -24.15
N LYS A 112 -26.98 -19.17 -24.85
CA LYS A 112 -28.37 -19.62 -24.77
C LYS A 112 -28.40 -20.88 -23.91
N GLY A 113 -29.30 -20.96 -22.93
CA GLY A 113 -29.41 -22.12 -22.03
C GLY A 113 -30.86 -22.55 -21.85
N ARG A 114 -31.26 -23.57 -22.60
CA ARG A 114 -32.20 -24.65 -22.25
C ARG A 114 -31.73 -25.89 -22.99
#